data_AF-A0A8I1TEA4-F1
#
_entry.id   AF-A0A8I1TEA4-F1
#
_cell.length_a   1.000
_cell.length_b   1.000
_cell.length_c   1.000
_cell.angle_alpha   90.00
_cell.angle_beta   90.00
_cell.angle_gamma   90.00
#
_symmetry.space_group_name_H-M   'P 1'
#
loop_
_entity.id
_entity.type
_entity.pdbx_description
1 polymer ?
#
loop_
_entity_poly.entity_id
_entity_poly.type
_entity_poly.pdbx_seq_one_letter_code
_entity_poly.pdbx_strand_id
1 'polypeptide(L)'
;MMRFSVLDNLAAAIEAVGSDQFYPSMCEYLRGCLEFDNVIVVIFLGTNVPHIAHARHYGPDVFRFVDEQYLSGAYLLDPIYHFHLRHGDAGLYRLLDVAPDQFRSSRYYKWYYGRIGISDEISVILPVSRNATITISMGKDSSSETTFSQKAEEGLRKHKSVIMAVLKAHWNALDAPHLTIPRATSLADSLREELRGNHGISISTRQAEVALLILQGHSSPSIGSQLGVSTETVKVFRKQLYRRCNISSQAELFGLFMPMLGKANISK
;
A
#
# COMPACT_ATOMS: atom_id res chain seq x y z
N MET A 1 3.10 34.72 -10.53
CA MET A 1 3.73 33.44 -10.12
C MET A 1 4.28 32.81 -11.39
N MET A 2 5.62 32.71 -11.54
CA MET A 2 6.21 32.11 -12.75
C MET A 2 5.83 30.62 -12.79
N ARG A 3 5.15 30.19 -13.85
CA ARG A 3 4.94 28.75 -14.11
C ARG A 3 6.28 28.18 -14.56
N PHE A 4 6.96 27.46 -13.67
CA PHE A 4 8.13 26.68 -14.04
C PHE A 4 7.76 25.63 -15.08
N SER A 5 8.65 25.38 -16.04
CA SER A 5 8.47 24.28 -16.98
C SER A 5 8.67 22.94 -16.27
N VAL A 6 8.18 21.85 -16.87
CA VAL A 6 8.41 20.48 -16.35
C VAL A 6 9.91 20.18 -16.20
N LEU A 7 10.74 20.74 -17.08
CA LEU A 7 12.19 20.56 -17.03
C LEU A 7 12.85 21.37 -15.90
N ASP A 8 12.34 22.56 -15.58
CA ASP A 8 12.84 23.35 -14.45
C ASP A 8 12.52 22.64 -13.12
N ASN A 9 11.31 22.07 -12.98
CA ASN A 9 10.96 21.28 -11.80
C ASN A 9 11.81 20.00 -11.70
N LEU A 10 12.13 19.36 -12.84
CA LEU A 10 13.05 18.23 -12.86
C LEU A 10 14.46 18.64 -12.41
N ALA A 11 14.98 19.78 -12.90
CA ALA A 11 16.28 20.29 -12.49
C ALA A 11 16.32 20.55 -10.98
N ALA A 12 15.28 21.19 -10.42
CA ALA A 12 15.15 21.40 -8.98
C ALA A 12 15.10 20.08 -8.19
N ALA A 13 14.42 19.04 -8.70
CA ALA A 13 14.41 17.73 -8.07
C ALA A 13 15.79 17.05 -8.09
N ILE A 14 16.56 17.23 -9.18
CA ILE A 14 17.94 16.72 -9.31
C ILE A 14 18.87 17.46 -8.34
N GLU A 15 18.80 18.78 -8.26
CA GLU A 15 19.61 19.58 -7.34
C GLU A 15 19.33 19.26 -5.86
N ALA A 16 18.09 18.85 -5.55
CA ALA A 16 17.68 18.47 -4.21
C ALA A 16 18.06 17.01 -3.82
N VAL A 17 18.67 16.22 -4.70
CA VAL A 17 19.12 14.85 -4.40
C VAL A 17 19.99 14.81 -3.13
N GLY A 18 19.72 13.82 -2.27
CA GLY A 18 20.38 13.69 -0.96
C GLY A 18 19.96 14.69 0.11
N SER A 19 19.01 15.59 -0.15
CA SER A 19 18.50 16.58 0.81
C SER A 19 17.04 16.34 1.19
N ASP A 20 16.60 16.96 2.29
CA ASP A 20 15.21 16.93 2.76
C ASP A 20 14.22 17.63 1.80
N GLN A 21 14.71 18.44 0.86
CA GLN A 21 13.89 19.10 -0.16
C GLN A 21 13.59 18.21 -1.37
N PHE A 22 14.17 17.01 -1.42
CA PHE A 22 14.02 16.11 -2.56
C PHE A 22 12.56 15.74 -2.84
N TYR A 23 11.85 15.15 -1.87
CA TYR A 23 10.48 14.70 -2.10
C TYR A 23 9.51 15.83 -2.45
N PRO A 24 9.54 17.01 -1.78
CA PRO A 24 8.80 18.18 -2.23
C PRO A 24 9.07 18.53 -3.70
N SER A 25 10.34 18.68 -4.10
CA SER A 25 10.71 19.03 -5.48
C SER A 25 10.32 17.94 -6.49
N MET A 26 10.49 16.68 -6.13
CA MET A 26 10.10 15.53 -6.93
C MET A 26 8.58 15.48 -7.16
N CYS A 27 7.79 15.79 -6.13
CA CYS A 27 6.33 15.86 -6.26
C CYS A 27 5.89 17.01 -7.16
N GLU A 28 6.53 18.18 -7.11
CA GLU A 28 6.24 19.30 -8.02
C GLU A 28 6.65 18.98 -9.47
N TYR A 29 7.74 18.25 -9.67
CA TYR A 29 8.10 17.69 -10.98
C TYR A 29 7.01 16.73 -11.49
N LEU A 30 6.60 15.75 -10.68
CA LEU A 30 5.56 14.79 -11.04
C LEU A 30 4.22 15.47 -11.34
N ARG A 31 3.87 16.53 -10.60
CA ARG A 31 2.65 17.33 -10.83
C ARG A 31 2.65 18.00 -12.21
N GLY A 32 3.83 18.35 -12.72
CA GLY A 32 4.00 18.83 -14.09
C GLY A 32 3.86 17.74 -15.16
N CYS A 33 4.15 16.48 -14.82
CA CYS A 33 3.99 15.33 -15.72
C CYS A 33 2.56 14.78 -15.73
N LEU A 34 1.90 14.80 -14.58
CA LEU A 34 0.56 14.27 -14.35
C LEU A 34 -0.16 15.14 -13.31
N GLU A 35 -1.29 15.71 -13.67
CA GLU A 35 -2.10 16.48 -12.73
C GLU A 35 -2.81 15.54 -11.73
N PHE A 36 -2.50 15.68 -10.45
CA PHE A 36 -3.10 14.95 -9.33
C PHE A 36 -3.56 15.90 -8.21
N ASP A 37 -4.47 15.41 -7.38
CA ASP A 37 -5.12 16.22 -6.33
C ASP A 37 -4.43 16.00 -4.97
N ASN A 38 -3.77 14.87 -4.82
CA ASN A 38 -3.01 14.50 -3.64
C ASN A 38 -1.84 13.58 -4.00
N VAL A 39 -0.80 13.58 -3.16
CA VAL A 39 0.38 12.74 -3.30
C VAL A 39 0.92 12.34 -1.94
N ILE A 40 1.32 11.08 -1.81
CA ILE A 40 1.99 10.55 -0.63
C ILE A 40 3.21 9.73 -1.02
N VAL A 41 4.29 9.90 -0.28
CA VAL A 41 5.51 9.14 -0.40
C VAL A 41 5.62 8.22 0.81
N VAL A 42 5.58 6.92 0.53
CA VAL A 42 5.67 5.85 1.53
C VAL A 42 6.92 5.03 1.27
N ILE A 43 7.69 4.76 2.31
CA ILE A 43 8.86 3.87 2.25
C ILE A 43 8.50 2.61 3.03
N PHE A 44 8.37 1.50 2.32
CA PHE A 44 8.17 0.18 2.91
C PHE A 44 9.51 -0.46 3.24
N LEU A 45 9.64 -1.00 4.46
CA LEU A 45 10.84 -1.66 4.98
C LEU A 45 10.50 -3.05 5.52
N GLY A 46 10.53 -4.06 4.66
CA GLY A 46 10.14 -5.42 4.98
C GLY A 46 8.72 -5.47 5.53
N THR A 47 8.57 -5.99 6.75
CA THR A 47 7.28 -6.07 7.44
C THR A 47 7.05 -4.96 8.48
N ASN A 48 7.95 -3.98 8.56
CA ASN A 48 7.84 -2.90 9.55
C ASN A 48 6.66 -1.97 9.22
N VAL A 49 6.28 -1.14 10.19
CA VAL A 49 5.39 0.00 9.94
C VAL A 49 6.03 0.88 8.84
N PRO A 50 5.29 1.26 7.78
CA PRO A 50 5.83 2.09 6.71
C PRO A 50 6.22 3.48 7.22
N HIS A 51 7.25 4.08 6.60
CA HIS A 51 7.62 5.46 6.89
C HIS A 51 6.99 6.40 5.86
N ILE A 52 6.30 7.45 6.32
CA ILE A 52 5.78 8.51 5.46
C ILE A 52 6.86 9.58 5.28
N ALA A 53 7.48 9.60 4.12
CA ALA A 53 8.57 10.55 3.83
C ALA A 53 8.04 11.92 3.38
N HIS A 54 6.85 11.94 2.76
CA HIS A 54 6.19 13.18 2.33
C HIS A 54 4.71 12.94 2.09
N ALA A 55 3.88 13.96 2.31
CA ALA A 55 2.47 13.95 1.93
C ALA A 55 2.01 15.37 1.60
N ARG A 56 1.16 15.51 0.57
CA ARG A 56 0.57 16.80 0.19
C ARG A 56 -0.77 16.59 -0.50
N HIS A 57 -1.77 17.36 -0.07
CA HIS A 57 -3.08 17.43 -0.71
C HIS A 57 -3.36 18.87 -1.18
N TYR A 58 -4.10 19.00 -2.27
CA TYR A 58 -4.48 20.29 -2.87
C TYR A 58 -6.00 20.53 -2.81
N GLY A 59 -6.74 19.54 -2.31
CA GLY A 59 -8.17 19.59 -2.03
C GLY A 59 -8.46 19.10 -0.60
N PRO A 60 -9.50 18.27 -0.40
CA PRO A 60 -9.78 17.65 0.88
C PRO A 60 -8.55 16.95 1.47
N ASP A 61 -8.45 16.96 2.79
CA ASP A 61 -7.41 16.19 3.47
C ASP A 61 -7.73 14.69 3.39
N VAL A 62 -7.18 14.02 2.39
CA VAL A 62 -7.31 12.56 2.21
C VAL A 62 -6.34 11.79 3.13
N PHE A 63 -5.41 12.46 3.80
CA PHE A 63 -4.38 11.86 4.64
C PHE A 63 -4.68 11.96 6.14
N ARG A 64 -5.78 12.61 6.54
CA ARG A 64 -6.21 12.80 7.94
C ARG A 64 -6.24 11.55 8.83
N PHE A 65 -6.31 10.35 8.23
CA PHE A 65 -6.36 9.07 8.94
C PHE A 65 -5.09 8.22 8.78
N VAL A 66 -4.03 8.77 8.17
CA VAL A 66 -2.79 8.01 7.92
C VAL A 66 -2.18 7.55 9.24
N ASP A 67 -1.98 8.44 10.20
CA ASP A 67 -1.33 8.06 11.47
C ASP A 67 -2.22 7.12 12.31
N GLU A 68 -3.48 7.48 12.50
CA GLU A 68 -4.39 6.77 13.41
C GLU A 68 -4.90 5.43 12.87
N GLN A 69 -5.06 5.30 11.55
CA GLN A 69 -5.68 4.11 10.93
C GLN A 69 -4.73 3.37 9.99
N TYR A 70 -4.00 4.08 9.13
CA TYR A 70 -3.13 3.43 8.14
C TYR A 70 -1.90 2.82 8.79
N LEU A 71 -1.07 3.64 9.43
CA LEU A 71 0.17 3.22 10.08
C LEU A 71 -0.08 2.32 11.29
N SER A 72 -1.24 2.49 11.94
CA SER A 72 -1.64 1.62 13.05
C SER A 72 -1.96 0.19 12.61
N GLY A 73 -2.19 -0.09 11.32
CA GLY A 73 -2.32 -1.47 10.84
C GLY A 73 -3.04 -1.64 9.50
N ALA A 74 -3.74 -0.64 8.97
CA ALA A 74 -4.46 -0.80 7.70
C ALA A 74 -3.55 -1.02 6.49
N TYR A 75 -2.30 -0.54 6.55
CA TYR A 75 -1.29 -0.81 5.52
C TYR A 75 -1.06 -2.32 5.30
N LEU A 76 -1.34 -3.17 6.30
CA LEU A 76 -1.22 -4.62 6.19
C LEU A 76 -2.25 -5.26 5.25
N LEU A 77 -3.23 -4.48 4.77
CA LEU A 77 -4.22 -4.86 3.76
C LEU A 77 -4.03 -4.08 2.45
N ASP A 78 -3.05 -3.18 2.38
CA ASP A 78 -2.79 -2.35 1.22
C ASP A 78 -2.18 -3.17 0.06
N PRO A 79 -2.77 -3.12 -1.15
CA PRO A 79 -2.20 -3.71 -2.35
C PRO A 79 -0.72 -3.38 -2.60
N ILE A 80 -0.31 -2.13 -2.37
CA ILE A 80 1.06 -1.65 -2.62
C ILE A 80 2.02 -2.28 -1.62
N TYR A 81 1.63 -2.41 -0.36
CA TYR A 81 2.41 -3.14 0.65
C TYR A 81 2.60 -4.62 0.25
N HIS A 82 1.56 -5.29 -0.24
CA HIS A 82 1.68 -6.67 -0.71
C HIS A 82 2.45 -6.80 -2.03
N PHE A 83 2.48 -5.77 -2.86
CA PHE A 83 3.34 -5.71 -4.03
C PHE A 83 4.81 -5.58 -3.61
N HIS A 84 5.11 -4.76 -2.59
CA HIS A 84 6.42 -4.68 -1.96
C HIS A 84 6.88 -6.03 -1.40
N LEU A 85 6.06 -6.70 -0.58
CA LEU A 85 6.41 -7.99 0.04
C LEU A 85 6.68 -9.11 -0.97
N ARG A 86 6.12 -9.01 -2.18
CA ARG A 86 6.34 -9.96 -3.28
C ARG A 86 7.49 -9.57 -4.21
N HIS A 87 8.25 -8.53 -3.86
CA HIS A 87 9.34 -7.98 -4.67
C HIS A 87 8.90 -7.58 -6.08
N GLY A 88 7.77 -6.89 -6.19
CA GLY A 88 7.26 -6.38 -7.47
C GLY A 88 8.26 -5.46 -8.18
N ASP A 89 8.22 -5.47 -9.51
CA ASP A 89 9.16 -4.74 -10.35
C ASP A 89 9.05 -3.21 -10.23
N ALA A 90 10.14 -2.51 -10.56
CA ALA A 90 10.14 -1.06 -10.63
C ALA A 90 9.25 -0.55 -11.79
N GLY A 91 8.36 0.41 -11.49
CA GLY A 91 7.39 0.82 -12.49
C GLY A 91 6.39 1.89 -12.07
N LEU A 92 5.47 2.11 -13.00
CA LEU A 92 4.29 2.96 -12.82
C LEU A 92 3.09 2.03 -12.89
N TYR A 93 2.33 1.97 -11.81
CA TYR A 93 1.21 1.04 -11.64
C TYR A 93 -0.02 1.81 -11.19
N ARG A 94 -1.18 1.53 -11.80
CA ARG A 94 -2.45 1.85 -11.18
C ARG A 94 -2.60 1.02 -9.91
N LEU A 95 -3.35 1.52 -8.94
CA LEU A 95 -3.69 0.74 -7.75
C LEU A 95 -4.30 -0.62 -8.12
N LEU A 96 -5.16 -0.64 -9.14
CA LEU A 96 -5.79 -1.89 -9.60
C LEU A 96 -4.87 -2.85 -10.35
N ASP A 97 -3.72 -2.40 -10.86
CA ASP A 97 -2.75 -3.29 -11.50
C ASP A 97 -2.12 -4.25 -10.47
N VAL A 98 -2.05 -3.81 -9.21
CA VAL A 98 -1.42 -4.54 -8.11
C VAL A 98 -2.43 -5.07 -7.09
N ALA A 99 -3.68 -4.60 -7.16
CA ALA A 99 -4.74 -4.97 -6.24
C ALA A 99 -5.36 -6.34 -6.51
N PRO A 100 -5.95 -6.97 -5.47
CA PRO A 100 -6.75 -8.17 -5.63
C PRO A 100 -7.97 -7.98 -6.54
N ASP A 101 -8.45 -9.09 -7.10
CA ASP A 101 -9.54 -9.10 -8.08
C ASP A 101 -10.90 -8.61 -7.54
N GLN A 102 -11.13 -8.70 -6.22
CA GLN A 102 -12.31 -8.15 -5.55
C GLN A 102 -11.97 -6.98 -4.61
N PHE A 103 -10.85 -6.30 -4.85
CA PHE A 103 -10.39 -5.22 -3.97
C PHE A 103 -11.44 -4.12 -3.76
N ARG A 104 -12.05 -3.59 -4.83
CA ARG A 104 -13.07 -2.53 -4.74
C ARG A 104 -14.33 -2.93 -3.97
N SER A 105 -14.66 -4.22 -3.95
CA SER A 105 -15.83 -4.73 -3.21
C SER A 105 -15.49 -5.13 -1.77
N SER A 106 -14.19 -5.22 -1.43
CA SER A 106 -13.69 -5.57 -0.11
C SER A 106 -14.15 -4.59 0.96
N ARG A 107 -14.19 -5.08 2.22
CA ARG A 107 -14.51 -4.25 3.37
C ARG A 107 -13.41 -3.23 3.66
N TYR A 108 -12.15 -3.62 3.46
CA TYR A 108 -11.01 -2.72 3.60
C TYR A 108 -11.12 -1.51 2.67
N TYR A 109 -11.38 -1.72 1.37
CA TYR A 109 -11.56 -0.62 0.43
C TYR A 109 -12.67 0.34 0.86
N LYS A 110 -13.85 -0.19 1.21
CA LYS A 110 -14.99 0.64 1.63
C LYS A 110 -14.73 1.39 2.93
N TRP A 111 -14.00 0.76 3.86
CA TRP A 111 -13.72 1.32 5.18
C TRP A 111 -12.58 2.34 5.15
N TYR A 112 -11.53 2.15 4.33
CA TYR A 112 -10.39 3.06 4.22
C TYR A 112 -10.50 3.98 3.00
N TYR A 113 -10.27 3.44 1.79
CA TYR A 113 -10.29 4.21 0.53
C TYR A 113 -11.60 4.98 0.31
N GLY A 114 -12.74 4.34 0.56
CA GLY A 114 -14.07 4.97 0.43
C GLY A 114 -14.31 6.11 1.42
N ARG A 115 -13.59 6.15 2.54
CA ARG A 115 -13.70 7.23 3.54
C ARG A 115 -12.75 8.40 3.26
N ILE A 116 -11.54 8.11 2.80
CA ILE A 116 -10.57 9.15 2.44
C ILE A 116 -10.91 9.82 1.11
N GLY A 117 -11.75 9.18 0.27
CA GLY A 117 -12.30 9.79 -0.93
C GLY A 117 -11.39 9.74 -2.15
N ILE A 118 -10.35 8.89 -2.14
CA ILE A 118 -9.50 8.64 -3.31
C ILE A 118 -10.30 7.84 -4.33
N SER A 119 -10.44 8.39 -5.55
CA SER A 119 -11.23 7.83 -6.64
C SER A 119 -10.40 7.06 -7.67
N ASP A 120 -9.15 7.47 -7.86
CA ASP A 120 -8.17 6.85 -8.76
C ASP A 120 -6.76 7.11 -8.24
N GLU A 121 -5.84 6.19 -8.50
CA GLU A 121 -4.47 6.25 -7.99
C GLU A 121 -3.50 5.62 -8.99
N ILE A 122 -2.38 6.31 -9.20
CA ILE A 122 -1.22 5.79 -9.92
C ILE A 122 0.04 6.02 -9.09
N SER A 123 0.87 4.98 -8.98
CA SER A 123 2.02 4.98 -8.09
C SER A 123 3.30 4.74 -8.85
N VAL A 124 4.32 5.52 -8.54
CA VAL A 124 5.71 5.17 -8.81
C VAL A 124 6.13 4.15 -7.76
N ILE A 125 6.67 3.01 -8.19
CA ILE A 125 7.20 1.97 -7.30
C ILE A 125 8.65 1.72 -7.67
N LEU A 126 9.56 1.87 -6.71
CA LEU A 126 10.99 1.61 -6.88
C LEU A 126 11.53 0.75 -5.73
N PRO A 127 11.75 -0.55 -5.96
CA PRO A 127 12.59 -1.37 -5.08
C PRO A 127 14.02 -0.82 -5.07
N VAL A 128 14.52 -0.46 -3.89
CA VAL A 128 15.85 0.14 -3.70
C VAL A 128 16.81 -0.77 -2.93
N SER A 129 16.28 -1.81 -2.28
CA SER A 129 17.06 -2.93 -1.76
C SER A 129 16.21 -4.21 -1.77
N ARG A 130 16.74 -5.32 -1.24
CA ARG A 130 15.95 -6.55 -1.08
C ARG A 130 14.69 -6.34 -0.25
N ASN A 131 14.73 -5.43 0.73
CA ASN A 131 13.66 -5.25 1.71
C ASN A 131 13.16 -3.81 1.78
N ALA A 132 13.51 -2.95 0.82
CA ALA A 132 13.09 -1.56 0.83
C ALA A 132 12.49 -1.16 -0.52
N THR A 133 11.33 -0.51 -0.48
CA THR A 133 10.65 0.02 -1.66
C THR A 133 10.17 1.43 -1.36
N ILE A 134 10.56 2.38 -2.23
CA ILE A 134 10.01 3.73 -2.24
C ILE A 134 8.77 3.71 -3.13
N THR A 135 7.68 4.29 -2.64
CA THR A 135 6.47 4.48 -3.43
C THR A 135 6.02 5.93 -3.39
N ILE A 136 5.69 6.49 -4.55
CA ILE A 136 5.04 7.80 -4.68
C ILE A 136 3.66 7.57 -5.29
N SER A 137 2.62 7.61 -4.45
CA SER A 137 1.23 7.42 -4.86
C SER A 137 0.60 8.77 -5.14
N MET A 138 0.13 8.96 -6.37
CA MET A 138 -0.58 10.16 -6.83
C MET A 138 -2.05 9.83 -7.00
N GLY A 139 -2.92 10.56 -6.31
CA GLY A 139 -4.35 10.30 -6.26
C GLY A 139 -5.20 11.38 -6.93
N LYS A 140 -6.35 10.94 -7.42
CA LYS A 140 -7.52 11.78 -7.69
C LYS A 140 -8.53 11.66 -6.57
N ASP A 141 -9.25 12.74 -6.29
CA ASP A 141 -10.30 12.77 -5.28
C ASP A 141 -11.54 13.54 -5.78
N SER A 142 -12.49 13.82 -4.89
CA SER A 142 -13.73 14.50 -5.23
C SER A 142 -13.55 15.93 -5.72
N SER A 143 -12.39 16.56 -5.51
CA SER A 143 -12.15 17.95 -5.89
C SER A 143 -12.01 18.15 -7.40
N SER A 144 -11.46 17.17 -8.13
CA SER A 144 -11.29 17.27 -9.58
C SER A 144 -12.41 16.59 -10.37
N GLU A 145 -13.28 15.81 -9.71
CA GLU A 145 -14.35 15.00 -10.30
C GLU A 145 -13.91 14.16 -11.52
N THR A 146 -12.63 13.78 -11.58
CA THR A 146 -12.01 13.14 -12.74
C THR A 146 -11.13 11.98 -12.33
N THR A 147 -10.92 11.04 -13.25
CA THR A 147 -9.94 9.96 -13.13
C THR A 147 -8.76 10.21 -14.07
N PHE A 148 -7.64 9.53 -13.90
CA PHE A 148 -6.51 9.70 -14.80
C PHE A 148 -6.84 9.12 -16.18
N SER A 149 -6.87 9.98 -17.20
CA SER A 149 -7.02 9.54 -18.59
C SER A 149 -5.79 8.76 -19.08
N GLN A 150 -5.97 7.91 -20.08
CA GLN A 150 -4.86 7.19 -20.72
C GLN A 150 -3.78 8.16 -21.24
N LYS A 151 -4.18 9.29 -21.84
CA LYS A 151 -3.25 10.31 -22.35
C LYS A 151 -2.40 10.92 -21.23
N ALA A 152 -2.99 11.18 -20.07
CA ALA A 152 -2.28 11.73 -18.92
C ALA A 152 -1.28 10.72 -18.36
N GLU A 153 -1.69 9.45 -18.26
CA GLU A 153 -0.81 8.36 -17.87
C GLU A 153 0.36 8.14 -18.86
N GLU A 154 0.09 8.19 -20.17
CA GLU A 154 1.13 8.16 -21.20
C GLU A 154 2.12 9.32 -21.06
N GLY A 155 1.63 10.51 -20.66
CA GLY A 155 2.45 11.66 -20.29
C GLY A 155 3.44 11.31 -19.18
N LEU A 156 2.97 10.75 -18.07
CA LEU A 156 3.84 10.28 -16.98
C LEU A 156 4.80 9.17 -17.43
N ARG A 157 4.33 8.21 -18.23
CA ARG A 157 5.13 7.07 -18.71
C ARG A 157 6.34 7.49 -19.55
N LYS A 158 6.25 8.59 -20.30
CA LYS A 158 7.41 9.17 -21.02
C LYS A 158 8.56 9.57 -20.10
N HIS A 159 8.25 9.87 -18.84
CA HIS A 159 9.23 10.25 -17.83
C HIS A 159 9.68 9.08 -16.93
N LYS A 160 9.18 7.85 -17.15
CA LYS A 160 9.48 6.69 -16.29
C LYS A 160 10.98 6.54 -16.02
N SER A 161 11.82 6.53 -17.06
CA SER A 161 13.26 6.29 -16.89
C SER A 161 13.95 7.37 -16.05
N VAL A 162 13.60 8.64 -16.23
CA VAL A 162 14.20 9.73 -15.45
C VAL A 162 13.68 9.73 -14.02
N ILE A 163 12.38 9.48 -13.81
CA ILE A 163 11.79 9.32 -12.47
C ILE A 163 12.54 8.24 -11.68
N MET A 164 12.72 7.06 -12.29
CA MET A 164 13.41 5.94 -11.65
C MET A 164 14.88 6.27 -11.35
N ALA A 165 15.58 6.93 -12.28
CA ALA A 165 16.98 7.29 -12.11
C ALA A 165 17.18 8.30 -10.98
N VAL A 166 16.35 9.35 -10.93
CA VAL A 166 16.42 10.41 -9.91
C VAL A 166 16.07 9.88 -8.52
N LEU A 167 15.02 9.05 -8.40
CA LEU A 167 14.69 8.39 -7.13
C LEU A 167 15.81 7.47 -6.63
N LYS A 168 16.42 6.70 -7.54
CA LYS A 168 17.55 5.84 -7.21
C LYS A 168 18.77 6.67 -6.78
N ALA A 169 19.04 7.79 -7.45
CA ALA A 169 20.12 8.69 -7.07
C ALA A 169 19.90 9.28 -5.68
N HIS A 170 18.68 9.72 -5.37
CA HIS A 170 18.31 10.19 -4.03
C HIS A 170 18.52 9.11 -2.97
N TRP A 171 18.01 7.90 -3.20
CA TRP A 171 18.21 6.80 -2.25
C TRP A 171 19.69 6.49 -1.97
N ASN A 172 20.53 6.53 -3.00
CA ASN A 172 21.97 6.28 -2.84
C ASN A 172 22.71 7.43 -2.15
N ALA A 173 22.18 8.66 -2.20
CA ALA A 173 22.78 9.85 -1.59
C ALA A 173 22.40 9.99 -0.11
N LEU A 174 21.25 9.45 0.29
CA LEU A 174 20.96 9.20 1.69
C LEU A 174 21.94 8.10 2.13
N ASP A 175 22.95 8.41 2.93
CA ASP A 175 23.83 7.43 3.60
C ASP A 175 22.97 6.56 4.55
N ALA A 176 22.10 5.72 3.98
CA ALA A 176 21.15 4.92 4.71
C ALA A 176 21.97 3.82 5.40
N PRO A 177 22.05 3.83 6.74
CA PRO A 177 22.75 2.77 7.47
C PRO A 177 22.15 1.42 7.05
N HIS A 178 22.96 0.37 7.12
CA HIS A 178 22.49 -1.01 7.01
C HIS A 178 21.39 -1.25 8.05
N LEU A 179 20.14 -0.93 7.68
CA LEU A 179 18.98 -1.08 8.54
C LEU A 179 18.89 -2.55 8.88
N THR A 180 19.12 -2.85 10.15
CA THR A 180 19.13 -4.21 10.65
C THR A 180 17.70 -4.70 10.59
N ILE A 181 17.41 -5.57 9.62
CA ILE A 181 16.06 -6.10 9.39
C ILE A 181 15.76 -7.13 10.49
N PRO A 182 14.76 -6.89 11.35
CA PRO A 182 14.26 -7.94 12.23
C PRO A 182 13.69 -9.08 11.39
N ARG A 183 13.96 -10.33 11.77
CA ARG A 183 13.43 -11.50 11.06
C ARG A 183 11.90 -11.47 11.11
N ALA A 184 11.26 -11.34 9.95
CA ALA A 184 9.81 -11.28 9.82
C ALA A 184 9.16 -12.49 10.50
N THR A 185 8.30 -12.23 11.48
CA THR A 185 7.26 -13.19 11.87
C THR A 185 6.14 -13.12 10.86
N SER A 186 5.62 -14.28 10.47
CA SER A 186 4.44 -14.38 9.62
C SER A 186 3.28 -13.61 10.26
N LEU A 187 2.69 -12.65 9.54
CA LEU A 187 1.48 -11.93 9.98
C LEU A 187 0.36 -12.92 10.36
N ALA A 188 0.28 -14.04 9.65
CA ALA A 188 -0.67 -15.11 9.96
C ALA A 188 -0.40 -15.75 11.34
N ASP A 189 0.86 -15.87 11.76
CA ASP A 189 1.21 -16.41 13.08
C ASP A 189 0.95 -15.38 14.18
N SER A 190 1.31 -14.11 13.99
CA SER A 190 0.99 -13.05 14.96
C SER A 190 -0.53 -12.95 15.19
N LEU A 191 -1.31 -13.04 14.11
CA LEU A 191 -2.77 -13.04 14.16
C LEU A 191 -3.34 -14.26 14.92
N ARG A 192 -2.72 -15.43 14.75
CA ARG A 192 -3.12 -16.66 15.46
C ARG A 192 -2.85 -16.56 16.95
N GLU A 193 -1.71 -16.02 17.35
CA GLU A 193 -1.37 -15.84 18.75
C GLU A 193 -2.26 -14.77 19.41
N GLU A 194 -2.56 -13.67 18.71
CA GLU A 194 -3.51 -12.64 19.18
C GLU A 194 -4.94 -13.21 19.38
N LEU A 195 -5.43 -14.00 18.41
CA LEU A 195 -6.73 -14.68 18.52
C LEU A 195 -6.76 -15.68 19.68
N ARG A 196 -5.68 -16.43 19.88
CA ARG A 196 -5.60 -17.40 20.97
C ARG A 196 -5.54 -16.71 22.33
N GLY A 197 -4.67 -15.72 22.47
CA GLY A 197 -4.41 -15.04 23.74
C GLY A 197 -5.57 -14.18 24.21
N ASN A 198 -6.13 -13.35 23.33
CA ASN A 198 -7.12 -12.34 23.73
C ASN A 198 -8.57 -12.75 23.48
N HIS A 199 -8.81 -13.78 22.65
CA HIS A 199 -10.16 -14.20 22.28
C HIS A 199 -10.43 -15.69 22.53
N GLY A 200 -9.43 -16.47 22.97
CA GLY A 200 -9.56 -17.91 23.19
C GLY A 200 -9.86 -18.72 21.92
N ILE A 201 -9.67 -18.13 20.73
CA ILE A 201 -9.98 -18.76 19.45
C ILE A 201 -8.68 -19.30 18.85
N SER A 202 -8.59 -20.61 18.64
CA SER A 202 -7.46 -21.22 17.96
C SER A 202 -7.80 -21.53 16.50
N ILE A 203 -7.03 -20.98 15.55
CA ILE A 203 -7.13 -21.30 14.11
C ILE A 203 -5.79 -21.83 13.56
N SER A 204 -5.84 -22.56 12.44
CA SER A 204 -4.65 -23.05 11.75
C SER A 204 -3.94 -21.95 10.94
N THR A 205 -2.69 -22.16 10.55
CA THR A 205 -1.94 -21.26 9.66
C THR A 205 -2.71 -21.00 8.37
N ARG A 206 -3.21 -22.07 7.72
CA ARG A 206 -4.00 -21.96 6.49
C ARG A 206 -5.30 -21.16 6.67
N GLN A 207 -5.95 -21.29 7.82
CA GLN A 207 -7.15 -20.50 8.12
C GLN A 207 -6.82 -19.01 8.31
N ALA A 208 -5.70 -18.69 8.95
CA ALA A 208 -5.23 -17.32 9.11
C ALA A 208 -4.80 -16.69 7.77
N GLU A 209 -4.08 -17.44 6.92
CA GLU A 209 -3.73 -17.03 5.56
C GLU A 209 -5.01 -16.73 4.74
N VAL A 210 -5.98 -17.64 4.74
CA VAL A 210 -7.27 -17.43 4.08
C VAL A 210 -8.00 -16.20 4.62
N ALA A 211 -7.96 -15.96 5.94
CA ALA A 211 -8.56 -14.77 6.54
C ALA A 211 -7.93 -13.47 6.00
N LEU A 212 -6.59 -13.38 6.00
CA LEU A 212 -5.86 -12.21 5.50
C LEU A 212 -6.17 -11.93 4.03
N LEU A 213 -6.16 -12.95 3.18
CA LEU A 213 -6.46 -12.78 1.76
C LEU A 213 -7.92 -12.37 1.51
N ILE A 214 -8.88 -12.85 2.31
CA ILE A 214 -10.27 -12.36 2.26
C ILE A 214 -10.34 -10.87 2.63
N LEU A 215 -9.61 -10.43 3.67
CA LEU A 215 -9.60 -9.04 4.12
C LEU A 215 -8.99 -8.09 3.08
N GLN A 216 -7.97 -8.56 2.36
CA GLN A 216 -7.35 -7.86 1.23
C GLN A 216 -8.26 -7.78 -0.01
N GLY A 217 -9.30 -8.64 -0.08
CA GLY A 217 -10.24 -8.65 -1.21
C GLY A 217 -9.89 -9.64 -2.31
N HIS A 218 -9.24 -10.76 -2.00
CA HIS A 218 -9.08 -11.86 -2.96
C HIS A 218 -10.34 -12.72 -3.07
N SER A 219 -10.71 -13.10 -4.30
CA SER A 219 -11.74 -14.13 -4.54
C SER A 219 -11.26 -15.52 -4.11
N SER A 220 -12.19 -16.47 -3.94
CA SER A 220 -11.82 -17.86 -3.61
C SER A 220 -10.90 -18.52 -4.66
N PRO A 221 -11.11 -18.34 -5.98
CA PRO A 221 -10.13 -18.77 -6.98
C PRO A 221 -8.75 -18.11 -6.82
N SER A 222 -8.71 -16.79 -6.58
CA SER A 222 -7.46 -16.06 -6.39
C SER A 222 -6.69 -16.56 -5.14
N ILE A 223 -7.39 -16.78 -4.03
CA ILE A 223 -6.84 -17.39 -2.82
C ILE A 223 -6.28 -18.79 -3.11
N GLY A 224 -7.02 -19.61 -3.87
CA GLY A 224 -6.59 -20.96 -4.23
C GLY A 224 -5.27 -20.93 -5.01
N SER A 225 -5.16 -20.04 -5.99
CA SER A 225 -3.93 -19.83 -6.76
C SER A 225 -2.76 -19.39 -5.89
N GLN A 226 -2.95 -18.43 -4.98
CA GLN A 226 -1.88 -17.95 -4.11
C GLN A 226 -1.41 -18.98 -3.08
N LEU A 227 -2.32 -19.80 -2.56
CA LEU A 227 -2.00 -20.81 -1.55
C LEU A 227 -1.62 -22.18 -2.14
N GLY A 228 -1.73 -22.35 -3.46
CA GLY A 228 -1.47 -23.62 -4.15
C GLY A 228 -2.51 -24.71 -3.86
N VAL A 229 -3.78 -24.33 -3.70
CA VAL A 229 -4.90 -25.25 -3.37
C VAL A 229 -6.13 -25.00 -4.25
N SER A 230 -7.06 -25.96 -4.28
CA SER A 230 -8.29 -25.79 -5.06
C SER A 230 -9.25 -24.77 -4.43
N THR A 231 -10.09 -24.14 -5.26
CA THR A 231 -11.17 -23.24 -4.81
C THR A 231 -12.07 -23.90 -3.76
N GLU A 232 -12.35 -25.20 -3.89
CA GLU A 232 -13.18 -25.92 -2.92
C GLU A 232 -12.47 -26.11 -1.58
N THR A 233 -11.15 -26.32 -1.58
CA THR A 233 -10.34 -26.35 -0.36
C THR A 233 -10.39 -25.00 0.36
N VAL A 234 -10.35 -23.89 -0.40
CA VAL A 234 -10.52 -22.54 0.17
C VAL A 234 -11.88 -22.38 0.84
N LYS A 235 -12.97 -22.84 0.19
CA LYS A 235 -14.32 -22.78 0.80
C LYS A 235 -14.40 -23.58 2.10
N VAL A 236 -13.73 -24.74 2.16
CA VAL A 236 -13.64 -25.54 3.40
C VAL A 236 -12.90 -24.77 4.49
N PHE A 237 -11.72 -24.20 4.20
CA PHE A 237 -10.99 -23.38 5.19
C PHE A 237 -11.81 -22.19 5.66
N ARG A 238 -12.48 -21.48 4.75
CA ARG A 238 -13.36 -20.35 5.09
C ARG A 238 -14.52 -20.77 5.99
N LYS A 239 -15.21 -21.88 5.69
CA LYS A 239 -16.31 -22.39 6.53
C LYS A 239 -15.82 -22.78 7.93
N GLN A 240 -14.66 -23.43 8.01
CA GLN A 240 -14.07 -23.81 9.29
C GLN A 240 -13.61 -22.59 10.11
N LEU A 241 -12.98 -21.62 9.46
CA LEU A 241 -12.61 -20.33 10.06
C LEU A 241 -13.85 -19.64 10.65
N TYR A 242 -14.92 -19.50 9.86
CA TYR A 242 -16.14 -18.83 10.27
C TYR A 242 -16.79 -19.53 11.48
N ARG A 243 -16.87 -20.86 11.45
CA ARG A 243 -17.35 -21.65 12.59
C ARG A 243 -16.48 -21.47 13.84
N ARG A 244 -15.15 -21.47 13.71
CA ARG A 244 -14.23 -21.32 14.85
C ARG A 244 -14.27 -19.93 15.45
N CYS A 245 -14.45 -18.90 14.62
CA CYS A 245 -14.58 -17.52 15.07
C CYS A 245 -16.01 -17.14 15.49
N ASN A 246 -16.98 -18.05 15.35
CA ASN A 246 -18.40 -17.80 15.56
C ASN A 246 -18.93 -16.59 14.77
N ILE A 247 -18.58 -16.52 13.48
CA ILE A 247 -18.99 -15.48 12.54
C ILE A 247 -19.70 -16.09 11.32
N SER A 248 -20.52 -15.29 10.65
CA SER A 248 -21.35 -15.68 9.51
C SER A 248 -21.05 -14.87 8.24
N SER A 249 -20.35 -13.74 8.35
CA SER A 249 -20.14 -12.80 7.23
C SER A 249 -18.70 -12.30 7.12
N GLN A 250 -18.33 -11.79 5.93
CA GLN A 250 -17.07 -11.05 5.74
C GLN A 250 -17.03 -9.75 6.56
N ALA A 251 -18.19 -9.15 6.86
CA ALA A 251 -18.26 -7.95 7.68
C ALA A 251 -17.85 -8.25 9.13
N GLU A 252 -18.35 -9.35 9.69
CA GLU A 252 -17.93 -9.82 11.02
C GLU A 252 -16.47 -10.28 11.03
N LEU A 253 -15.99 -10.93 9.98
CA LEU A 253 -14.55 -11.24 9.85
C LEU A 253 -13.71 -9.95 9.93
N PHE A 254 -14.08 -8.92 9.16
CA PHE A 254 -13.41 -7.63 9.17
C PHE A 254 -13.45 -6.96 10.54
N GLY A 255 -14.63 -6.90 11.18
CA GLY A 255 -14.79 -6.31 12.51
C GLY A 255 -13.98 -7.04 13.59
N LEU A 256 -13.84 -8.36 13.49
CA LEU A 256 -13.05 -9.16 14.41
C LEU A 256 -11.54 -8.98 14.20
N PHE A 257 -11.08 -8.99 12.94
CA PHE A 257 -9.64 -9.07 12.62
C PHE A 257 -8.97 -7.69 12.49
N MET A 258 -9.68 -6.67 12.01
CA MET A 258 -9.09 -5.34 11.77
C MET A 258 -8.44 -4.73 13.04
N PRO A 259 -9.07 -4.78 14.23
CA PRO A 259 -8.44 -4.27 15.45
C PRO A 259 -7.19 -5.07 15.88
N MET A 260 -7.09 -6.34 15.45
CA MET A 260 -5.96 -7.22 15.79
C MET A 260 -4.75 -6.94 14.91
N LEU A 261 -4.95 -6.57 13.64
CA LEU A 261 -3.85 -6.29 12.71
C LEU A 261 -2.92 -5.20 13.25
N GLY A 262 -3.47 -4.18 13.89
CA GLY A 262 -2.64 -3.16 14.52
C GLY A 262 -1.92 -3.62 15.78
N LYS A 263 -2.59 -4.35 16.67
CA LYS A 263 -2.00 -4.87 17.91
C LYS A 263 -0.92 -5.92 17.65
N ALA A 264 -1.15 -6.80 16.68
CA ALA A 264 -0.22 -7.85 16.24
C ALA A 264 1.08 -7.28 15.65
N ASN A 265 1.02 -6.03 15.20
CA ASN A 265 2.14 -5.32 14.59
C ASN A 265 2.89 -4.40 15.59
N ILE A 266 2.17 -3.84 16.57
CA ILE A 266 2.74 -2.96 17.62
C ILE A 266 3.28 -3.74 18.83
N SER A 267 2.83 -4.97 19.08
CA SER A 267 3.29 -5.78 20.22
C SER A 267 4.72 -6.35 20.06
N LYS A 268 5.57 -5.70 19.28
CA LYS A 268 6.96 -6.08 19.02
C LYS A 268 7.90 -4.89 19.07
#